data_AF-E9RJA4-F1
#
_entry.id   AF-E9RJA4-F1
#
_cell.length_a   1.000
_cell.length_b   1.000
_cell.length_c   1.000
_cell.angle_alpha   90.00
_cell.angle_beta   90.00
_cell.angle_gamma   90.00
#
_symmetry.space_group_name_H-M   'P 1'
#
loop_
_entity.id
_entity.type
_entity.pdbx_description
1 polymer ?
#
loop_
_entity_poly.entity_id
_entity_poly.type
_entity_poly.pdbx_seq_one_letter_code
_entity_poly.pdbx_strand_id
1 'polypeptide(L)'
;MRKANVFVADEVGALRNRYPIDAMQSSQMNMVNRTGILISTAYESLNNPMTEEVEYAQKVLDDLIDDPTLFALLYKPDDPKDWLSDKSLIEANPLAEVLEDNLEYLKKQRRTALDMPSSKKNFLTKHMNIFVDGDDSEVYIPSDELKKNMITTYDWTGREVFVGVDLSQTTDNTAVSMVTYDHDKDEYVAQSWAFIPEDSAENKSKVEKVDYFTMRDNGYCYFCGDKVISHRFVENFVLDLEKKYGVIIKGIGYDRWNCVASANRWYEEGYDTIEIKQHSSVLHPATKLVKERVLKGSFKYLQNRLLEINFSNAREVKDSNLNTYVNKKKSTGKVDMVISILNAMALWNKEVEENLTSNFEERELIIL
;
A
#
# COMPACT_ATOMS: atom_id res chain seq x y z
N MET A 1 -4.94 -21.41 -47.63
CA MET A 1 -4.17 -20.97 -46.45
C MET A 1 -4.56 -21.90 -45.29
N ARG A 2 -3.65 -22.69 -44.73
CA ARG A 2 -3.96 -23.47 -43.52
C ARG A 2 -4.08 -22.47 -42.37
N LYS A 3 -5.27 -22.37 -41.77
CA LYS A 3 -5.53 -21.53 -40.60
C LYS A 3 -5.30 -22.38 -39.34
N ALA A 4 -4.84 -21.77 -38.26
CA ALA A 4 -4.51 -22.49 -37.03
C ALA A 4 -5.79 -22.84 -36.27
N ASN A 5 -6.17 -24.13 -36.23
CA ASN A 5 -7.32 -24.57 -35.43
C ASN A 5 -6.99 -24.66 -33.93
N VAL A 6 -5.70 -24.82 -33.61
CA VAL A 6 -5.20 -24.91 -32.24
C VAL A 6 -3.98 -24.02 -32.09
N PHE A 7 -3.89 -23.29 -30.98
CA PHE A 7 -2.65 -22.65 -30.55
C PHE A 7 -2.30 -23.06 -29.12
N VAL A 8 -1.01 -23.07 -28.81
CA VAL A 8 -0.47 -23.27 -27.48
C VAL A 8 0.39 -22.06 -27.16
N ALA A 9 0.09 -21.38 -26.05
CA ALA A 9 0.93 -20.36 -25.48
C ALA A 9 1.48 -20.90 -24.16
N ASP A 10 2.79 -21.13 -24.14
CA ASP A 10 3.52 -21.56 -22.96
C ASP A 10 4.18 -20.36 -22.27
N GLU A 11 4.44 -20.48 -20.98
CA GLU A 11 4.97 -19.42 -20.12
C GLU A 11 4.22 -18.08 -20.26
N VAL A 12 2.88 -18.13 -20.29
CA VAL A 12 2.01 -16.95 -20.47
C VAL A 12 2.30 -15.85 -19.44
N GLY A 13 2.67 -16.22 -18.21
CA GLY A 13 3.03 -15.27 -17.15
C GLY A 13 4.30 -14.46 -17.44
N ALA A 14 5.13 -14.86 -18.40
CA ALA A 14 6.29 -14.08 -18.87
C ALA A 14 5.91 -12.99 -19.90
N LEU A 15 4.69 -13.03 -20.44
CA LEU A 15 4.24 -12.04 -21.41
C LEU A 15 4.01 -10.68 -20.74
N ARG A 16 4.42 -9.61 -21.43
CA ARG A 16 4.28 -8.23 -20.92
C ARG A 16 2.83 -7.73 -20.90
N ASN A 17 1.98 -8.29 -21.75
CA ASN A 17 0.58 -7.92 -21.92
C ASN A 17 -0.17 -9.03 -22.69
N ARG A 18 -1.49 -8.89 -22.76
CA ARG A 18 -2.42 -9.89 -23.32
C ARG A 18 -2.43 -9.97 -24.84
N TYR A 19 -1.87 -8.96 -25.52
CA TYR A 19 -1.93 -8.83 -26.99
C TYR A 19 -1.57 -10.11 -27.78
N PRO A 20 -0.52 -10.88 -27.43
CA PRO A 20 -0.21 -12.11 -28.16
C PRO A 20 -1.33 -13.16 -28.10
N ILE A 21 -2.04 -13.26 -26.96
CA ILE A 21 -3.16 -14.19 -26.78
C ILE A 21 -4.33 -13.74 -27.64
N ASP A 22 -4.70 -12.46 -27.56
CA ASP A 22 -5.82 -11.90 -28.31
C ASP A 22 -5.59 -11.98 -29.84
N ALA A 23 -4.34 -11.77 -30.28
CA ALA A 23 -3.94 -11.94 -31.68
C ALA A 23 -4.11 -13.39 -32.16
N MET A 24 -3.73 -14.37 -31.33
CA MET A 24 -3.93 -15.78 -31.65
C MET A 24 -5.42 -16.13 -31.70
N GLN A 25 -6.19 -15.73 -30.68
CA GLN A 25 -7.64 -15.99 -30.62
C GLN A 25 -8.39 -15.37 -31.81
N SER A 26 -8.10 -14.12 -32.14
CA SER A 26 -8.73 -13.42 -33.29
C SER A 26 -8.40 -14.08 -34.63
N SER A 27 -7.20 -14.63 -34.79
CA SER A 27 -6.81 -15.36 -36.01
C SER A 27 -7.68 -16.60 -36.26
N GLN A 28 -8.31 -17.15 -35.21
CA GLN A 28 -9.17 -18.34 -35.27
C GLN A 28 -10.65 -18.02 -35.51
N MET A 29 -11.03 -16.76 -35.75
CA MET A 29 -12.44 -16.31 -35.83
C MET A 29 -13.35 -17.18 -36.72
N ASN A 30 -12.82 -17.65 -37.86
CA ASN A 30 -13.59 -18.43 -38.85
C ASN A 30 -13.43 -19.95 -38.72
N MET A 31 -12.80 -20.44 -37.64
CA MET A 31 -12.53 -21.86 -37.43
C MET A 31 -13.62 -22.50 -36.56
N VAL A 32 -14.11 -23.66 -37.02
CA VAL A 32 -14.98 -24.54 -36.22
C VAL A 32 -14.10 -25.34 -35.26
N ASN A 33 -14.55 -25.49 -34.00
CA ASN A 33 -13.80 -26.17 -32.93
C ASN A 33 -12.38 -25.59 -32.72
N ARG A 34 -12.29 -24.25 -32.67
CA ARG A 34 -11.03 -23.57 -32.32
C ARG A 34 -10.67 -23.84 -30.86
N THR A 35 -9.38 -24.07 -30.60
CA THR A 35 -8.87 -24.33 -29.26
C THR A 35 -7.65 -23.46 -28.98
N GLY A 36 -7.65 -22.82 -27.81
CA GLY A 36 -6.47 -22.17 -27.25
C GLY A 36 -6.04 -22.92 -25.99
N ILE A 37 -4.75 -23.20 -25.86
CA ILE A 37 -4.17 -23.82 -24.66
C ILE A 37 -3.18 -22.81 -24.07
N LEU A 38 -3.44 -22.40 -22.84
CA LEU A 38 -2.58 -21.50 -22.08
C LEU A 38 -1.92 -22.29 -20.96
N ILE A 39 -0.59 -22.22 -20.88
CA ILE A 39 0.23 -22.93 -19.89
C ILE A 39 1.14 -21.90 -19.24
N SER A 40 1.23 -21.94 -17.91
CA SER A 40 2.13 -21.07 -17.16
C SER A 40 2.26 -21.54 -15.70
N THR A 41 3.23 -20.98 -15.01
CA THR A 41 3.34 -20.96 -13.55
C THR A 41 2.97 -19.59 -13.00
N ALA A 42 2.94 -19.41 -11.68
CA ALA A 42 2.93 -18.08 -11.08
C ALA A 42 4.26 -17.35 -11.34
N TYR A 43 4.17 -16.03 -11.47
CA TYR A 43 5.29 -15.12 -11.68
C TYR A 43 5.33 -14.07 -10.57
N GLU A 44 6.51 -13.47 -10.36
CA GLU A 44 6.73 -12.50 -9.29
C GLU A 44 5.98 -11.16 -9.50
N SER A 45 5.59 -10.86 -10.73
CA SER A 45 4.78 -9.70 -11.09
C SER A 45 3.36 -10.14 -11.34
N LEU A 46 2.38 -9.50 -10.69
CA LEU A 46 0.96 -9.71 -10.99
C LEU A 46 0.51 -9.03 -12.28
N ASN A 47 1.33 -8.13 -12.84
CA ASN A 47 1.04 -7.48 -14.10
C ASN A 47 1.48 -8.35 -15.28
N ASN A 48 0.73 -9.43 -15.49
CA ASN A 48 0.91 -10.35 -16.61
C ASN A 48 -0.47 -10.95 -16.98
N PRO A 49 -0.65 -11.46 -18.22
CA PRO A 49 -1.94 -11.99 -18.67
C PRO A 49 -2.43 -13.20 -17.88
N MET A 50 -1.51 -14.04 -17.36
CA MET A 50 -1.88 -15.27 -16.67
C MET A 50 -2.66 -14.99 -15.38
N THR A 51 -2.37 -13.89 -14.68
CA THR A 51 -3.11 -13.52 -13.47
C THR A 51 -4.60 -13.34 -13.77
N GLU A 52 -4.95 -12.66 -14.87
CA GLU A 52 -6.35 -12.49 -15.30
C GLU A 52 -6.99 -13.82 -15.73
N GLU A 53 -6.25 -14.67 -16.45
CA GLU A 53 -6.73 -15.97 -16.90
C GLU A 53 -7.03 -16.92 -15.71
N VAL A 54 -6.17 -16.92 -14.69
CA VAL A 54 -6.39 -17.70 -13.45
C VAL A 54 -7.59 -17.17 -12.67
N GLU A 55 -7.75 -15.85 -12.54
CA GLU A 55 -8.92 -15.25 -11.87
C GLU A 55 -10.23 -15.59 -12.58
N TYR A 56 -10.26 -15.56 -13.91
CA TYR A 56 -11.42 -15.95 -14.69
C TYR A 56 -11.72 -17.45 -14.54
N ALA A 57 -10.69 -18.30 -14.69
CA ALA A 57 -10.82 -19.74 -14.51
C ALA A 57 -11.33 -20.13 -13.12
N GLN A 58 -10.85 -19.47 -12.06
CA GLN A 58 -11.34 -19.70 -10.70
C GLN A 58 -12.85 -19.39 -10.59
N LYS A 59 -13.31 -18.26 -11.15
CA LYS A 59 -14.75 -17.91 -11.14
C LYS A 59 -15.61 -18.92 -11.90
N VAL A 60 -15.09 -19.54 -12.97
CA VAL A 60 -15.79 -20.61 -13.69
C VAL A 60 -15.82 -21.89 -12.85
N LEU A 61 -14.70 -22.26 -12.21
CA LEU A 61 -14.63 -23.44 -11.32
C LEU A 61 -15.52 -23.29 -10.06
N ASP A 62 -15.72 -22.06 -9.58
CA ASP A 62 -16.56 -21.73 -8.43
C ASP A 62 -18.05 -21.53 -8.81
N ASP A 63 -18.44 -21.85 -10.05
CA ASP A 63 -19.78 -21.65 -10.62
C ASP A 63 -20.30 -20.19 -10.54
N LEU A 64 -19.39 -19.21 -10.42
CA LEU A 64 -19.73 -17.77 -10.43
C LEU A 64 -19.92 -17.23 -11.84
N ILE A 65 -19.31 -17.89 -12.84
CA ILE A 65 -19.44 -17.60 -14.28
C ILE A 65 -19.78 -18.91 -14.99
N ASP A 66 -20.87 -18.93 -15.74
CA ASP A 66 -21.22 -20.05 -16.62
C ASP A 66 -20.49 -19.92 -17.96
N ASP A 67 -19.38 -20.64 -18.11
CA ASP A 67 -18.63 -20.76 -19.36
C ASP A 67 -18.30 -22.23 -19.66
N PRO A 68 -19.18 -22.95 -20.39
CA PRO A 68 -18.98 -24.36 -20.70
C PRO A 68 -17.86 -24.59 -21.74
N THR A 69 -17.24 -23.53 -22.26
CA THR A 69 -16.17 -23.62 -23.25
C THR A 69 -14.78 -23.63 -22.63
N LEU A 70 -14.66 -23.26 -21.34
CA LEU A 70 -13.41 -23.25 -20.61
C LEU A 70 -13.18 -24.58 -19.87
N PHE A 71 -11.99 -25.14 -20.05
CA PHE A 71 -11.47 -26.21 -19.20
C PHE A 71 -10.22 -25.70 -18.49
N ALA A 72 -10.18 -25.77 -17.15
CA ALA A 72 -9.09 -25.26 -16.33
C ALA A 72 -8.57 -26.30 -15.34
N LEU A 73 -7.25 -26.36 -15.18
CA LEU A 73 -6.56 -27.11 -14.14
C LEU A 73 -5.66 -26.14 -13.39
N LEU A 74 -6.02 -25.83 -12.14
CA LEU A 74 -5.28 -24.91 -11.29
C LEU A 74 -4.56 -25.71 -10.20
N TYR A 75 -3.25 -25.89 -10.34
CA TYR A 75 -2.41 -26.56 -9.34
C TYR A 75 -1.86 -25.54 -8.35
N LYS A 76 -2.59 -25.32 -7.25
CA LYS A 76 -2.24 -24.40 -6.16
C LYS A 76 -2.91 -24.90 -4.86
N PRO A 77 -2.45 -24.45 -3.68
CA PRO A 77 -3.13 -24.76 -2.43
C PRO A 77 -4.54 -24.17 -2.39
N ASP A 78 -5.47 -24.88 -1.75
CA ASP A 78 -6.82 -24.38 -1.49
C ASP A 78 -6.78 -23.13 -0.58
N ASP A 79 -5.94 -23.19 0.47
CA ASP A 79 -5.60 -22.05 1.32
C ASP A 79 -4.11 -21.66 1.13
N PRO A 80 -3.82 -20.57 0.41
CA PRO A 80 -2.45 -20.08 0.24
C PRO A 80 -1.70 -19.79 1.56
N LYS A 81 -2.41 -19.58 2.68
CA LYS A 81 -1.78 -19.33 3.98
C LYS A 81 -1.25 -20.61 4.63
N ASP A 82 -1.76 -21.79 4.26
CA ASP A 82 -1.35 -23.08 4.78
C ASP A 82 -0.18 -23.71 4.00
N TRP A 83 0.68 -22.89 3.38
CA TRP A 83 1.83 -23.37 2.59
C TRP A 83 2.86 -24.19 3.39
N LEU A 84 2.73 -24.21 4.72
CA LEU A 84 3.57 -25.00 5.63
C LEU A 84 3.16 -26.48 5.71
N SER A 85 1.96 -26.84 5.25
CA SER A 85 1.47 -28.22 5.30
C SER A 85 1.95 -29.05 4.11
N ASP A 86 2.09 -30.36 4.32
CA ASP A 86 2.38 -31.31 3.22
C ASP A 86 1.20 -31.43 2.25
N LYS A 87 -0.02 -31.21 2.75
CA LYS A 87 -1.24 -31.14 1.92
C LYS A 87 -1.10 -30.06 0.84
N SER A 88 -0.71 -28.85 1.23
CA SER A 88 -0.49 -27.74 0.29
C SER A 88 0.62 -28.02 -0.73
N LEU A 89 1.66 -28.78 -0.36
CA LEU A 89 2.70 -29.19 -1.31
C LEU A 89 2.13 -30.10 -2.41
N ILE A 90 1.28 -31.05 -2.02
CA ILE A 90 0.64 -32.01 -2.92
C ILE A 90 -0.41 -31.32 -3.81
N GLU A 91 -1.22 -30.42 -3.25
CA GLU A 91 -2.19 -29.63 -4.03
C GLU A 91 -1.53 -28.80 -5.13
N ALA A 92 -0.41 -28.14 -4.79
CA ALA A 92 0.37 -27.37 -5.76
C ALA A 92 1.19 -28.25 -6.73
N ASN A 93 1.53 -29.47 -6.32
CA ASN A 93 2.39 -30.40 -7.07
C ASN A 93 1.85 -31.84 -6.98
N PRO A 94 0.78 -32.20 -7.70
CA PRO A 94 0.11 -33.50 -7.52
C PRO A 94 1.01 -34.72 -7.74
N LEU A 95 2.05 -34.60 -8.58
CA LEU A 95 3.03 -35.67 -8.77
C LEU A 95 3.79 -36.04 -7.48
N ALA A 96 3.87 -35.15 -6.50
CA ALA A 96 4.49 -35.41 -5.20
C ALA A 96 3.68 -36.39 -4.33
N GLU A 97 2.41 -36.67 -4.66
CA GLU A 97 1.63 -37.71 -4.00
C GLU A 97 2.13 -39.12 -4.34
N VAL A 98 2.65 -39.29 -5.56
CA VAL A 98 3.09 -40.59 -6.10
C VAL A 98 4.60 -40.75 -6.07
N LEU A 99 5.33 -39.64 -6.22
CA LEU A 99 6.80 -39.62 -6.28
C LEU A 99 7.38 -39.06 -4.98
N GLU A 100 7.78 -39.96 -4.08
CA GLU A 100 8.33 -39.61 -2.77
C GLU A 100 9.55 -38.68 -2.88
N ASP A 101 10.44 -38.92 -3.85
CA ASP A 101 11.62 -38.07 -4.11
C ASP A 101 11.24 -36.61 -4.41
N ASN A 102 10.11 -36.36 -5.09
CA ASN A 102 9.62 -35.01 -5.36
C ASN A 102 9.09 -34.35 -4.07
N LEU A 103 8.37 -35.10 -3.24
CA LEU A 103 7.87 -34.60 -1.97
C LEU A 103 9.03 -34.27 -1.02
N GLU A 104 10.05 -35.11 -0.94
CA GLU A 104 11.26 -34.84 -0.16
C GLU A 104 11.99 -33.59 -0.65
N TYR A 105 12.12 -33.43 -1.98
CA TYR A 105 12.68 -32.22 -2.57
C TYR A 105 11.89 -30.96 -2.19
N LEU A 106 10.55 -30.99 -2.30
CA LEU A 106 9.69 -29.85 -1.94
C LEU A 106 9.77 -29.53 -0.44
N LYS A 107 9.81 -30.54 0.44
CA LYS A 107 10.03 -30.36 1.88
C LYS A 107 11.36 -29.68 2.18
N LYS A 108 12.42 -30.06 1.45
CA LYS A 108 13.74 -29.43 1.56
C LYS A 108 13.70 -27.96 1.09
N GLN A 109 13.09 -27.67 -0.05
CA GLN A 109 12.92 -26.29 -0.54
C GLN A 109 12.10 -25.44 0.44
N ARG A 110 11.01 -26.00 1.00
CA ARG A 110 10.19 -25.33 2.03
C ARG A 110 11.01 -25.01 3.28
N ARG A 111 11.88 -25.91 3.72
CA ARG A 111 12.79 -25.66 4.84
C ARG A 111 13.77 -24.54 4.53
N THR A 112 14.37 -24.52 3.34
CA THR A 112 15.22 -23.41 2.90
C THR A 112 14.45 -22.08 2.88
N ALA A 113 13.20 -22.07 2.41
CA ALA A 113 12.32 -20.90 2.41
C ALA A 113 12.02 -20.36 3.81
N LEU A 114 11.93 -21.24 4.81
CA LEU A 114 11.75 -20.87 6.22
C LEU A 114 13.02 -20.27 6.82
N ASP A 115 14.18 -20.87 6.53
CA ASP A 115 15.47 -20.45 7.07
C ASP A 115 16.01 -19.18 6.39
N MET A 116 15.64 -18.95 5.12
CA MET A 116 16.14 -17.86 4.28
C MET A 116 14.98 -17.04 3.68
N PRO A 117 14.61 -15.90 4.31
CA PRO A 117 13.49 -15.07 3.87
C PRO A 117 13.54 -14.64 2.39
N SER A 118 14.74 -14.41 1.84
CA SER A 118 14.92 -14.05 0.43
C SER A 118 14.51 -15.18 -0.53
N SER A 119 14.50 -16.43 -0.09
CA SER A 119 14.07 -17.58 -0.89
C SER A 119 12.57 -17.87 -0.76
N LYS A 120 11.89 -17.34 0.26
CA LYS A 120 10.47 -17.57 0.53
C LYS A 120 9.59 -17.16 -0.64
N LYS A 121 9.80 -15.96 -1.19
CA LYS A 121 9.03 -15.47 -2.34
C LYS A 121 9.17 -16.40 -3.54
N ASN A 122 10.41 -16.81 -3.84
CA ASN A 122 10.68 -17.71 -4.95
C ASN A 122 10.01 -19.07 -4.73
N PHE A 123 10.08 -19.62 -3.51
CA PHE A 123 9.41 -20.88 -3.17
C PHE A 123 7.90 -20.80 -3.34
N LEU A 124 7.25 -19.79 -2.76
CA LEU A 124 5.79 -19.60 -2.88
C LEU A 124 5.36 -19.42 -4.34
N THR A 125 6.12 -18.66 -5.12
CA THR A 125 5.80 -18.40 -6.53
C THR A 125 6.04 -19.63 -7.39
N LYS A 126 7.21 -20.27 -7.30
CA LYS A 126 7.65 -21.31 -8.24
C LYS A 126 7.27 -22.73 -7.85
N HIS A 127 7.10 -23.01 -6.55
CA HIS A 127 6.74 -24.34 -6.07
C HIS A 127 5.32 -24.43 -5.54
N MET A 128 4.70 -23.30 -5.14
CA MET A 128 3.32 -23.32 -4.64
C MET A 128 2.31 -22.68 -5.58
N ASN A 129 2.74 -22.08 -6.71
CA ASN A 129 1.90 -21.26 -7.58
C ASN A 129 1.07 -20.20 -6.83
N ILE A 130 1.63 -19.68 -5.72
CA ILE A 130 1.03 -18.60 -4.96
C ILE A 130 1.55 -17.28 -5.56
N PHE A 131 0.63 -16.46 -6.05
CA PHE A 131 0.90 -15.13 -6.54
C PHE A 131 1.27 -14.22 -5.35
N VAL A 132 2.56 -14.06 -5.10
CA VAL A 132 3.09 -13.17 -4.04
C VAL A 132 3.39 -11.80 -4.65
N ASP A 133 2.57 -10.80 -4.34
CA ASP A 133 2.84 -9.43 -4.74
C ASP A 133 3.92 -8.81 -3.85
N GLY A 134 4.91 -8.17 -4.48
CA GLY A 134 6.00 -7.49 -3.79
C GLY A 134 7.07 -8.41 -3.20
N ASP A 135 8.22 -7.83 -2.94
CA ASP A 135 9.17 -8.38 -1.98
C ASP A 135 8.57 -8.18 -0.58
N ASP A 136 8.24 -9.26 0.15
CA ASP A 136 7.86 -9.20 1.58
C ASP A 136 8.90 -8.36 2.37
N SER A 137 10.14 -8.29 1.87
CA SER A 137 11.26 -7.54 2.44
C SER A 137 11.20 -6.02 2.28
N GLU A 138 10.34 -5.49 1.39
CA GLU A 138 10.19 -4.04 1.16
C GLU A 138 8.81 -3.49 1.58
N VAL A 139 7.85 -4.30 2.02
CA VAL A 139 6.56 -3.79 2.52
C VAL A 139 6.77 -2.99 3.81
N TYR A 140 6.26 -1.76 3.85
CA TYR A 140 6.43 -0.91 5.02
C TYR A 140 5.71 -1.47 6.26
N ILE A 141 4.39 -1.66 6.15
CA ILE A 141 3.54 -2.22 7.21
C ILE A 141 2.57 -3.24 6.58
N PRO A 142 2.56 -4.51 7.07
CA PRO A 142 1.59 -5.50 6.63
C PRO A 142 0.14 -5.02 6.84
N SER A 143 -0.71 -5.25 5.84
CA SER A 143 -2.10 -4.71 5.86
C SER A 143 -2.96 -5.30 6.98
N ASP A 144 -2.70 -6.53 7.40
CA ASP A 144 -3.36 -7.19 8.51
C ASP A 144 -2.96 -6.57 9.87
N GLU A 145 -1.69 -6.25 10.07
CA GLU A 145 -1.22 -5.54 11.27
C GLU A 145 -1.78 -4.11 11.34
N LEU A 146 -1.82 -3.40 10.21
CA LEU A 146 -2.48 -2.10 10.15
C LEU A 146 -3.96 -2.20 10.52
N LYS A 147 -4.72 -3.12 9.91
CA LYS A 147 -6.17 -3.24 10.14
C LYS A 147 -6.56 -3.50 11.60
N LYS A 148 -5.70 -4.16 12.39
CA LYS A 148 -5.91 -4.34 13.84
C LYS A 148 -5.96 -3.02 14.62
N ASN A 149 -5.43 -1.95 14.05
CA ASN A 149 -5.37 -0.62 14.65
C ASN A 149 -6.51 0.32 14.21
N MET A 150 -7.43 -0.15 13.37
CA MET A 150 -8.55 0.65 12.90
C MET A 150 -9.54 0.95 14.03
N ILE A 151 -9.99 2.20 14.13
CA ILE A 151 -11.09 2.62 15.00
C ILE A 151 -12.15 3.35 14.16
N THR A 152 -13.41 3.30 14.58
CA THR A 152 -14.53 3.92 13.84
C THR A 152 -14.77 5.37 14.22
N THR A 153 -14.52 5.73 15.48
CA THR A 153 -14.75 7.06 16.03
C THR A 153 -13.65 7.42 17.04
N TYR A 154 -13.36 8.71 17.16
CA TYR A 154 -12.48 9.27 18.18
C TYR A 154 -12.98 10.66 18.55
N ASP A 155 -12.93 11.00 19.85
CA ASP A 155 -13.27 12.34 20.31
C ASP A 155 -12.02 13.22 20.23
N TRP A 156 -12.04 14.13 19.26
CA TRP A 156 -10.97 15.06 18.95
C TRP A 156 -11.03 16.34 19.80
N THR A 157 -12.11 16.55 20.55
CA THR A 157 -12.34 17.80 21.27
C THR A 157 -11.24 18.05 22.30
N GLY A 158 -10.56 19.20 22.19
CA GLY A 158 -9.47 19.62 23.07
C GLY A 158 -8.15 18.87 22.87
N ARG A 159 -8.03 18.02 21.84
CA ARG A 159 -6.79 17.29 21.55
C ARG A 159 -5.78 18.17 20.83
N GLU A 160 -4.54 18.10 21.25
CA GLU A 160 -3.41 18.70 20.55
C GLU A 160 -3.00 17.82 19.36
N VAL A 161 -2.89 18.41 18.18
CA VAL A 161 -2.53 17.69 16.95
C VAL A 161 -1.37 18.35 16.24
N PHE A 162 -0.50 17.52 15.66
CA PHE A 162 0.33 17.93 14.54
C PHE A 162 -0.36 17.59 13.23
N VAL A 163 -0.30 18.51 12.29
CA VAL A 163 -0.81 18.32 10.93
C VAL A 163 0.37 18.09 10.00
N GLY A 164 0.28 17.05 9.17
CA GLY A 164 1.24 16.78 8.12
C GLY A 164 0.61 16.97 6.76
N VAL A 165 1.31 17.64 5.85
CA VAL A 165 0.82 17.95 4.50
C VAL A 165 1.80 17.44 3.45
N ASP A 166 1.27 16.84 2.40
CA ASP A 166 1.99 16.40 1.20
C ASP A 166 1.30 17.00 -0.03
N LEU A 167 1.83 18.10 -0.57
CA LEU A 167 1.25 18.81 -1.72
C LEU A 167 1.79 18.26 -3.04
N SER A 168 0.87 17.85 -3.91
CA SER A 168 1.15 17.39 -5.27
C SER A 168 1.53 18.53 -6.21
N GLN A 169 2.31 18.21 -7.24
CA GLN A 169 2.80 19.17 -8.23
C GLN A 169 1.98 19.17 -9.54
N THR A 170 1.33 18.05 -9.90
CA THR A 170 0.56 17.92 -11.17
C THR A 170 -0.46 16.78 -11.18
N THR A 171 -0.05 15.52 -11.01
CA THR A 171 -0.90 14.31 -11.19
C THR A 171 -1.04 13.44 -9.94
N ASP A 172 -0.22 13.70 -8.93
CA ASP A 172 -0.30 13.03 -7.63
C ASP A 172 -1.47 13.56 -6.81
N ASN A 173 -1.84 12.80 -5.78
CA ASN A 173 -2.82 13.27 -4.81
C ASN A 173 -2.14 14.24 -3.86
N THR A 174 -2.86 15.24 -3.39
CA THR A 174 -2.46 15.97 -2.18
C THR A 174 -3.03 15.22 -0.98
N ALA A 175 -2.31 15.22 0.14
CA ALA A 175 -2.79 14.61 1.37
C ALA A 175 -2.59 15.53 2.59
N VAL A 176 -3.55 15.46 3.52
CA VAL A 176 -3.51 16.10 4.83
C VAL A 176 -3.82 15.03 5.88
N SER A 177 -3.07 15.02 6.96
CA SER A 177 -3.29 14.13 8.10
C SER A 177 -3.11 14.91 9.38
N MET A 178 -4.00 14.71 10.34
CA MET A 178 -3.80 15.17 11.70
C MET A 178 -3.52 13.96 12.60
N VAL A 179 -2.57 14.11 13.51
CA VAL A 179 -2.18 13.07 14.46
C VAL A 179 -2.10 13.66 15.85
N THR A 180 -2.83 13.05 16.79
CA THR A 180 -2.72 13.32 18.23
C THR A 180 -1.94 12.19 18.90
N TYR A 181 -1.34 12.48 20.05
CA TYR A 181 -0.87 11.47 20.99
C TYR A 181 -1.79 11.46 22.23
N ASP A 182 -2.40 10.31 22.52
CA ASP A 182 -3.25 10.10 23.70
C ASP A 182 -2.38 9.61 24.85
N HIS A 183 -1.96 10.53 25.73
CA HIS A 183 -1.07 10.25 26.85
C HIS A 183 -1.64 9.23 27.85
N ASP A 184 -2.97 9.16 27.99
CA ASP A 184 -3.62 8.22 28.92
C ASP A 184 -3.53 6.78 28.42
N LYS A 185 -3.50 6.60 27.10
CA LYS A 185 -3.46 5.28 26.44
C LYS A 185 -2.09 4.90 25.89
N ASP A 186 -1.15 5.84 25.83
CA ASP A 186 0.14 5.67 25.12
C ASP A 186 -0.08 5.27 23.64
N GLU A 187 -1.05 5.91 23.00
CA GLU A 187 -1.44 5.63 21.61
C GLU A 187 -1.38 6.89 20.75
N TYR A 188 -0.88 6.75 19.53
CA TYR A 188 -1.11 7.77 18.49
C TYR A 188 -2.46 7.53 17.84
N VAL A 189 -3.17 8.59 17.46
CA VAL A 189 -4.43 8.49 16.71
C VAL A 189 -4.36 9.42 15.50
N ALA A 190 -4.56 8.85 14.30
CA ALA A 190 -4.49 9.57 13.04
C ALA A 190 -5.84 9.66 12.32
N GLN A 191 -6.07 10.78 11.64
CA GLN A 191 -7.08 10.91 10.61
C GLN A 191 -6.48 11.59 9.38
N SER A 192 -6.76 11.02 8.20
CA SER A 192 -6.16 11.44 6.93
C SER A 192 -7.21 11.69 5.87
N TRP A 193 -6.89 12.59 4.94
CA TRP A 193 -7.70 12.95 3.79
C TRP A 193 -6.84 13.13 2.55
N ALA A 194 -7.37 12.75 1.40
CA ALA A 194 -6.77 12.99 0.10
C ALA A 194 -7.53 14.06 -0.70
N PHE A 195 -6.84 14.72 -1.61
CA PHE A 195 -7.41 15.73 -2.50
C PHE A 195 -6.97 15.42 -3.93
N ILE A 196 -7.92 15.46 -4.87
CA ILE A 196 -7.65 15.22 -6.30
C ILE A 196 -8.36 16.27 -7.16
N PRO A 197 -7.87 16.57 -8.39
CA PRO A 197 -8.55 17.46 -9.31
C PRO A 197 -9.88 16.88 -9.80
N GLU A 198 -10.93 17.70 -9.81
CA GLU A 198 -12.30 17.28 -10.16
C GLU A 198 -12.39 16.71 -11.58
N ASP A 199 -11.78 17.37 -12.57
CA ASP A 199 -11.81 16.95 -13.98
C ASP A 199 -11.10 15.59 -14.22
N SER A 200 -10.19 15.22 -13.30
CA SER A 200 -9.36 14.02 -13.44
C SER A 200 -9.89 12.81 -12.68
N ALA A 201 -10.91 12.98 -11.83
CA ALA A 201 -11.36 11.96 -10.89
C ALA A 201 -11.79 10.64 -11.56
N GLU A 202 -12.52 10.71 -12.67
CA GLU A 202 -12.95 9.53 -13.41
C GLU A 202 -11.76 8.75 -13.99
N ASN A 203 -10.84 9.46 -14.66
CA ASN A 203 -9.67 8.85 -15.24
C ASN A 203 -8.73 8.28 -14.17
N LYS A 204 -8.50 9.01 -13.08
CA LYS A 204 -7.71 8.52 -11.93
C LYS A 204 -8.33 7.27 -11.32
N SER A 205 -9.66 7.21 -11.19
CA SER A 205 -10.33 6.03 -10.64
C SER A 205 -10.07 4.77 -11.47
N LYS A 206 -10.09 4.91 -12.81
CA LYS A 206 -9.82 3.82 -13.75
C LYS A 206 -8.34 3.38 -13.72
N VAL A 207 -7.41 4.34 -13.79
CA VAL A 207 -5.97 4.07 -13.86
C VAL A 207 -5.45 3.50 -12.56
N GLU A 208 -5.84 4.08 -11.43
CA GLU A 208 -5.35 3.70 -10.10
C GLU A 208 -6.16 2.54 -9.50
N LYS A 209 -7.23 2.10 -10.18
CA LYS A 209 -8.16 1.05 -9.72
C LYS A 209 -8.72 1.32 -8.31
N VAL A 210 -8.96 2.59 -8.01
CA VAL A 210 -9.53 3.08 -6.75
C VAL A 210 -10.82 3.81 -7.07
N ASP A 211 -11.92 3.44 -6.43
CA ASP A 211 -13.18 4.18 -6.56
C ASP A 211 -13.15 5.47 -5.74
N TYR A 212 -12.59 6.54 -6.33
CA TYR A 212 -12.48 7.84 -5.67
C TYR A 212 -13.84 8.49 -5.39
N PHE A 213 -14.90 8.13 -6.11
CA PHE A 213 -16.25 8.63 -5.83
C PHE A 213 -16.78 8.06 -4.52
N THR A 214 -16.61 6.75 -4.30
CA THR A 214 -16.88 6.13 -2.99
C THR A 214 -15.99 6.72 -1.89
N MET A 215 -14.71 7.02 -2.16
CA MET A 215 -13.84 7.66 -1.17
C MET A 215 -14.32 9.08 -0.82
N ARG A 216 -14.86 9.83 -1.80
CA ARG A 216 -15.47 11.14 -1.58
C ARG A 216 -16.73 11.06 -0.74
N ASP A 217 -17.62 10.12 -1.07
CA ASP A 217 -18.90 9.98 -0.38
C ASP A 217 -18.71 9.54 1.09
N ASN A 218 -17.63 8.82 1.38
CA ASN A 218 -17.22 8.48 2.75
C ASN A 218 -16.40 9.58 3.45
N GLY A 219 -16.11 10.70 2.78
CA GLY A 219 -15.33 11.82 3.33
C GLY A 219 -13.84 11.55 3.47
N TYR A 220 -13.28 10.54 2.79
CA TYR A 220 -11.84 10.23 2.76
C TYR A 220 -11.09 11.01 1.68
N CYS A 221 -11.80 11.46 0.65
CA CYS A 221 -11.23 12.21 -0.46
C CYS A 221 -12.11 13.44 -0.79
N TYR A 222 -11.48 14.53 -1.21
CA TYR A 222 -12.19 15.71 -1.71
C TYR A 222 -11.76 16.00 -3.15
N PHE A 223 -12.73 16.32 -4.00
CA PHE A 223 -12.46 16.78 -5.35
C PHE A 223 -12.40 18.30 -5.30
N CYS A 224 -11.29 18.89 -5.76
CA CYS A 224 -11.13 20.34 -5.70
C CYS A 224 -10.26 20.87 -6.84
N GLY A 225 -10.54 22.11 -7.23
CA GLY A 225 -9.97 22.70 -8.43
C GLY A 225 -10.57 22.07 -9.69
N ASP A 226 -9.89 22.23 -10.81
CA ASP A 226 -10.34 21.79 -12.13
C ASP A 226 -9.43 20.67 -12.65
N LYS A 227 -8.47 20.99 -13.52
CA LYS A 227 -7.41 20.11 -13.99
C LYS A 227 -6.28 19.96 -12.99
N VAL A 228 -6.16 20.90 -12.05
CA VAL A 228 -5.17 20.89 -10.97
C VAL A 228 -5.84 21.08 -9.63
N ILE A 229 -5.20 20.56 -8.57
CA ILE A 229 -5.68 20.68 -7.19
C ILE A 229 -5.68 22.16 -6.78
N SER A 230 -6.78 22.62 -6.18
CA SER A 230 -6.83 23.95 -5.59
C SER A 230 -6.07 23.98 -4.26
N HIS A 231 -4.87 24.56 -4.24
CA HIS A 231 -4.10 24.76 -3.01
C HIS A 231 -4.89 25.57 -1.99
N ARG A 232 -5.64 26.58 -2.44
CA ARG A 232 -6.51 27.39 -1.57
C ARG A 232 -7.57 26.56 -0.85
N PHE A 233 -8.12 25.53 -1.51
CA PHE A 233 -9.07 24.61 -0.89
C PHE A 233 -8.40 23.79 0.21
N VAL A 234 -7.21 23.26 -0.05
CA VAL A 234 -6.43 22.48 0.93
C VAL A 234 -6.00 23.36 2.11
N GLU A 235 -5.56 24.59 1.84
CA GLU A 235 -5.21 25.57 2.86
C GLU A 235 -6.38 25.86 3.80
N ASN A 236 -7.55 26.17 3.23
CA ASN A 236 -8.77 26.40 4.00
C ASN A 236 -9.20 25.15 4.78
N PHE A 237 -9.05 23.96 4.19
CA PHE A 237 -9.35 22.71 4.86
C PHE A 237 -8.53 22.54 6.14
N VAL A 238 -7.23 22.85 6.10
CA VAL A 238 -6.35 22.82 7.28
C VAL A 238 -6.79 23.86 8.32
N LEU A 239 -7.08 25.10 7.91
CA LEU A 239 -7.55 26.17 8.79
C LEU A 239 -8.90 25.83 9.46
N ASP A 240 -9.75 25.06 8.79
CA ASP A 240 -11.05 24.64 9.32
C ASP A 240 -10.98 23.45 10.30
N LEU A 241 -9.82 22.79 10.47
CA LEU A 241 -9.71 21.59 11.31
C LEU A 241 -10.05 21.87 12.78
N GLU A 242 -9.52 22.96 13.35
CA GLU A 242 -9.80 23.34 14.75
C GLU A 242 -11.29 23.58 14.97
N LYS A 243 -11.94 24.29 14.05
CA LYS A 243 -13.38 24.56 14.10
C LYS A 243 -14.22 23.29 13.93
N LYS A 244 -13.81 22.39 13.04
CA LYS A 244 -14.58 21.19 12.69
C LYS A 244 -14.45 20.08 13.72
N TYR A 245 -13.27 19.90 14.30
CA TYR A 245 -12.96 18.79 15.20
C TYR A 245 -12.72 19.21 16.66
N GLY A 246 -12.64 20.51 16.94
CA GLY A 246 -12.32 21.03 18.27
C GLY A 246 -10.88 20.77 18.71
N VAL A 247 -9.99 20.47 17.77
CA VAL A 247 -8.56 20.24 18.02
C VAL A 247 -7.79 21.56 18.21
N ILE A 248 -6.57 21.45 18.72
CA ILE A 248 -5.59 22.54 18.81
C ILE A 248 -4.40 22.16 17.93
N ILE A 249 -4.15 22.91 16.85
CA ILE A 249 -3.02 22.63 15.95
C ILE A 249 -1.73 23.19 16.57
N LYS A 250 -0.80 22.30 16.90
CA LYS A 250 0.51 22.66 17.47
C LYS A 250 1.54 23.02 16.42
N GLY A 251 1.37 22.53 15.20
CA GLY A 251 2.25 22.82 14.09
C GLY A 251 1.87 22.04 12.83
N ILE A 252 2.37 22.55 11.70
CA ILE A 252 2.10 22.01 10.37
C ILE A 252 3.42 21.62 9.70
N GLY A 253 3.63 20.31 9.52
CA GLY A 253 4.82 19.74 8.88
C GLY A 253 4.60 19.53 7.39
N TYR A 254 5.54 19.95 6.55
CA TYR A 254 5.40 19.86 5.10
C TYR A 254 6.72 19.60 4.36
N ASP A 255 6.68 19.02 3.17
CA ASP A 255 7.81 19.06 2.24
C ASP A 255 7.86 20.41 1.52
N ARG A 256 9.05 20.99 1.41
CA ARG A 256 9.29 22.33 0.84
C ARG A 256 8.68 22.50 -0.55
N TRP A 257 8.78 21.49 -1.40
CA TRP A 257 8.34 21.59 -2.79
C TRP A 257 6.82 21.83 -2.86
N ASN A 258 6.42 22.89 -3.58
CA ASN A 258 5.03 23.34 -3.78
C ASN A 258 4.28 23.85 -2.54
N CYS A 259 4.82 23.67 -1.34
CA CYS A 259 4.14 24.05 -0.10
C CYS A 259 4.56 25.42 0.45
N VAL A 260 5.64 26.05 -0.05
CA VAL A 260 6.13 27.34 0.49
C VAL A 260 5.04 28.41 0.58
N ALA A 261 4.21 28.56 -0.47
CA ALA A 261 3.13 29.55 -0.47
C ALA A 261 2.04 29.22 0.57
N SER A 262 1.64 27.96 0.66
CA SER A 262 0.63 27.49 1.62
C SER A 262 1.15 27.57 3.06
N ALA A 263 2.43 27.24 3.29
CA ALA A 263 3.10 27.37 4.58
C ALA A 263 3.17 28.82 5.04
N ASN A 264 3.54 29.76 4.17
CA ASN A 264 3.53 31.18 4.51
C ASN A 264 2.13 31.65 4.90
N ARG A 265 1.10 31.19 4.17
CA ARG A 265 -0.28 31.54 4.49
C ARG A 265 -0.70 31.01 5.87
N TRP A 266 -0.43 29.75 6.19
CA TRP A 266 -0.74 29.21 7.52
C TRP A 266 0.05 29.93 8.63
N TYR A 267 1.29 30.33 8.35
CA TYR A 267 2.09 31.12 9.28
C TYR A 267 1.49 32.52 9.53
N GLU A 268 1.00 33.19 8.48
CA GLU A 268 0.30 34.48 8.59
C GLU A 268 -1.00 34.38 9.40
N GLU A 269 -1.67 33.22 9.37
CA GLU A 269 -2.85 32.92 10.20
C GLU A 269 -2.48 32.50 11.65
N GLY A 270 -1.20 32.43 11.98
CA GLY A 270 -0.69 32.21 13.34
C GLY A 270 -0.25 30.79 13.67
N TYR A 271 -0.16 29.88 12.68
CA TYR A 271 0.32 28.52 12.90
C TYR A 271 1.83 28.37 12.70
N ASP A 272 2.47 27.58 13.55
CA ASP A 272 3.86 27.18 13.31
C ASP A 272 3.94 26.22 12.12
N THR A 273 4.76 26.58 11.12
CA THR A 273 4.97 25.75 9.94
C THR A 273 6.42 25.30 9.86
N ILE A 274 6.63 23.99 9.65
CA ILE A 274 7.95 23.37 9.76
C ILE A 274 8.25 22.59 8.48
N GLU A 275 9.34 22.96 7.82
CA GLU A 275 9.86 22.22 6.67
C GLU A 275 10.46 20.87 7.12
N ILE A 276 9.87 19.78 6.64
CA ILE A 276 10.35 18.41 6.80
C ILE A 276 11.13 18.01 5.55
N LYS A 277 12.47 17.99 5.68
CA LYS A 277 13.34 17.56 4.59
C LYS A 277 13.06 16.10 4.23
N GLN A 278 12.72 15.84 2.97
CA GLN A 278 12.44 14.49 2.45
C GLN A 278 13.72 13.69 2.19
N HIS A 279 14.54 13.56 3.22
CA HIS A 279 15.76 12.77 3.23
C HIS A 279 15.65 11.64 4.24
N SER A 280 16.23 10.48 3.93
CA SER A 280 16.17 9.27 4.76
C SER A 280 16.55 9.52 6.22
N SER A 281 17.60 10.31 6.46
CA SER A 281 18.07 10.64 7.82
C SER A 281 17.04 11.40 8.67
N VAL A 282 16.17 12.20 8.04
CA VAL A 282 15.14 12.99 8.74
C VAL A 282 13.87 12.19 8.91
N LEU A 283 13.50 11.40 7.89
CA LEU A 283 12.27 10.60 7.90
C LEU A 283 12.42 9.30 8.68
N HIS A 284 13.64 8.83 8.95
CA HIS A 284 13.88 7.53 9.60
C HIS A 284 13.26 7.40 10.98
N PRO A 285 13.43 8.35 11.92
CA PRO A 285 12.79 8.27 13.23
C PRO A 285 11.26 8.15 13.12
N ALA A 286 10.63 8.93 12.26
CA ALA A 286 9.17 8.93 12.07
C ALA A 286 8.70 7.60 11.44
N THR A 287 9.41 7.15 10.40
CA THR A 287 9.12 5.89 9.69
C THR A 287 9.20 4.71 10.64
N LYS A 288 10.27 4.65 11.44
CA LYS A 288 10.47 3.59 12.43
C LYS A 288 9.40 3.63 13.53
N LEU A 289 9.12 4.81 14.08
CA LEU A 289 8.14 4.97 15.16
C LEU A 289 6.74 4.52 14.74
N VAL A 290 6.25 4.95 13.58
CA VAL A 290 4.93 4.54 13.08
C VAL A 290 4.86 3.03 12.89
N LYS A 291 5.89 2.42 12.28
CA LYS A 291 5.96 0.96 12.11
C LYS A 291 5.92 0.23 13.45
N GLU A 292 6.73 0.65 14.41
CA GLU A 292 6.76 0.04 15.75
C GLU A 292 5.42 0.17 16.48
N ARG A 293 4.80 1.36 16.44
CA ARG A 293 3.52 1.61 17.11
C ARG A 293 2.38 0.83 16.47
N VAL A 294 2.33 0.71 15.15
CA VAL A 294 1.34 -0.16 14.48
C VAL A 294 1.52 -1.62 14.88
N LEU A 295 2.75 -2.15 14.84
CA LEU A 295 3.03 -3.55 15.21
C LEU A 295 2.74 -3.84 16.68
N LYS A 296 2.87 -2.84 17.56
CA LYS A 296 2.50 -2.94 18.98
C LYS A 296 1.00 -2.73 19.25
N GLY A 297 0.23 -2.34 18.24
CA GLY A 297 -1.19 -2.03 18.40
C GLY A 297 -1.49 -0.65 18.99
N SER A 298 -0.52 0.28 19.02
CA SER A 298 -0.60 1.61 19.65
C SER A 298 -0.49 2.79 18.66
N PHE A 299 -0.78 2.55 17.38
CA PHE A 299 -1.00 3.61 16.38
C PHE A 299 -2.38 3.41 15.76
N LYS A 300 -3.40 4.06 16.31
CA LYS A 300 -4.78 3.99 15.81
C LYS A 300 -4.99 4.92 14.62
N TYR A 301 -5.93 4.56 13.76
CA TYR A 301 -6.43 5.46 12.74
C TYR A 301 -7.93 5.32 12.56
N LEU A 302 -8.59 6.43 12.23
CA LEU A 302 -10.00 6.42 11.87
C LEU A 302 -10.18 5.66 10.57
N GLN A 303 -11.17 4.74 10.54
CA GLN A 303 -11.50 3.93 9.38
C GLN A 303 -11.45 4.76 8.10
N ASN A 304 -10.53 4.41 7.22
CA ASN A 304 -10.30 5.10 5.97
C ASN A 304 -9.73 4.09 4.96
N ARG A 305 -10.59 3.63 4.05
CA ARG A 305 -10.22 2.61 3.05
C ARG A 305 -9.13 3.11 2.11
N LEU A 306 -9.10 4.41 1.80
CA LEU A 306 -8.06 4.99 0.95
C LEU A 306 -6.71 5.01 1.67
N LEU A 307 -6.69 5.27 2.98
CA LEU A 307 -5.47 5.20 3.79
C LEU A 307 -4.92 3.78 3.84
N GLU A 308 -5.78 2.77 4.03
CA GLU A 308 -5.38 1.36 3.97
C GLU A 308 -4.70 1.00 2.65
N ILE A 309 -5.26 1.46 1.51
CA ILE A 309 -4.66 1.28 0.19
C ILE A 309 -3.30 1.97 0.09
N ASN A 310 -3.17 3.17 0.65
CA ASN A 310 -1.89 3.90 0.66
C ASN A 310 -0.82 3.14 1.47
N PHE A 311 -1.17 2.56 2.62
CA PHE A 311 -0.25 1.71 3.37
C PHE A 311 0.10 0.41 2.66
N SER A 312 -0.85 -0.26 1.98
CA SER A 312 -0.55 -1.49 1.22
C SER A 312 0.41 -1.23 0.05
N ASN A 313 0.35 -0.03 -0.52
CA ASN A 313 1.26 0.39 -1.59
C ASN A 313 2.65 0.76 -1.10
N ALA A 314 2.78 1.17 0.17
CA ALA A 314 4.01 1.73 0.71
C ALA A 314 5.15 0.72 0.75
N ARG A 315 6.32 1.15 0.24
CA ARG A 315 7.57 0.39 0.31
C ARG A 315 8.62 1.10 1.15
N GLU A 316 9.16 0.38 2.13
CA GLU A 316 10.26 0.82 2.99
C GLU A 316 11.60 0.44 2.37
N VAL A 317 12.51 1.40 2.33
CA VAL A 317 13.85 1.21 1.74
C VAL A 317 14.91 1.68 2.71
N LYS A 318 16.12 1.13 2.59
CA LYS A 318 17.29 1.56 3.36
C LYS A 318 18.23 2.40 2.52
N ASP A 319 18.78 3.46 3.11
CA ASP A 319 19.93 4.17 2.54
C ASP A 319 21.25 3.46 2.89
N SER A 320 22.38 4.05 2.47
CA SER A 320 23.73 3.52 2.75
C SER A 320 24.09 3.49 4.25
N ASN A 321 23.40 4.27 5.07
CA ASN A 321 23.58 4.35 6.52
C ASN A 321 22.54 3.49 7.27
N LEU A 322 21.81 2.62 6.55
CA LEU A 322 20.73 1.77 7.07
C LEU A 322 19.52 2.54 7.62
N ASN A 323 19.40 3.84 7.35
CA ASN A 323 18.19 4.59 7.66
C ASN A 323 17.06 4.09 6.77
N THR A 324 15.94 3.75 7.38
CA THR A 324 14.73 3.34 6.67
C THR A 324 13.77 4.50 6.43
N TYR A 325 13.14 4.53 5.27
CA TYR A 325 12.09 5.50 4.95
C TYR A 325 11.14 4.94 3.88
N VAL A 326 9.92 5.48 3.79
CA VAL A 326 8.97 5.15 2.71
C VAL A 326 9.40 5.85 1.42
N ASN A 327 9.59 5.08 0.35
CA ASN A 327 10.02 5.64 -0.93
C ASN A 327 8.86 5.63 -1.95
N LYS A 328 8.41 6.83 -2.34
CA LYS A 328 7.30 6.99 -3.32
C LYS A 328 7.56 6.26 -4.64
N LYS A 329 8.79 6.30 -5.17
CA LYS A 329 9.12 5.73 -6.49
C LYS A 329 9.18 4.20 -6.49
N LYS A 330 9.57 3.59 -5.38
CA LYS A 330 9.59 2.13 -5.22
C LYS A 330 8.24 1.56 -4.79
N SER A 331 7.32 2.41 -4.33
CA SER A 331 5.97 2.01 -3.92
C SER A 331 5.13 1.58 -5.13
N THR A 332 4.18 0.67 -4.93
CA THR A 332 3.38 0.07 -6.02
C THR A 332 2.14 0.88 -6.40
N GLY A 333 1.96 2.05 -5.79
CA GLY A 333 0.82 2.94 -6.02
C GLY A 333 0.96 4.24 -5.21
N LYS A 334 -0.16 4.95 -5.01
CA LYS A 334 -0.19 6.19 -4.23
C LYS A 334 0.06 5.91 -2.74
N VAL A 335 0.85 6.80 -2.12
CA VAL A 335 1.26 6.72 -0.71
C VAL A 335 1.20 8.08 -0.02
N ASP A 336 0.56 9.07 -0.64
CA ASP A 336 0.61 10.48 -0.22
C ASP A 336 0.07 10.67 1.20
N MET A 337 -0.96 9.92 1.60
CA MET A 337 -1.45 9.95 2.99
C MET A 337 -0.47 9.33 3.99
N VAL A 338 0.33 8.34 3.60
CA VAL A 338 1.38 7.78 4.46
C VAL A 338 2.48 8.84 4.65
N ILE A 339 2.89 9.54 3.59
CA ILE A 339 3.88 10.63 3.68
C ILE A 339 3.37 11.78 4.55
N SER A 340 2.10 12.16 4.38
CA SER A 340 1.44 13.16 5.22
C SER A 340 1.42 12.75 6.70
N ILE A 341 1.13 11.49 7.04
CA ILE A 341 1.29 10.98 8.43
C ILE A 341 2.74 11.09 8.89
N LEU A 342 3.71 10.68 8.07
CA LEU A 342 5.13 10.74 8.43
C LEU A 342 5.61 12.18 8.69
N ASN A 343 5.09 13.16 7.96
CA ASN A 343 5.37 14.58 8.21
C ASN A 343 4.83 15.03 9.58
N ALA A 344 3.60 14.63 9.96
CA ALA A 344 3.06 14.91 11.29
C ALA A 344 3.87 14.20 12.40
N MET A 345 4.26 12.95 12.15
CA MET A 345 5.02 12.14 13.11
C MET A 345 6.47 12.60 13.27
N ALA A 346 7.05 13.25 12.26
CA ALA A 346 8.34 13.91 12.39
C ALA A 346 8.29 15.06 13.41
N LEU A 347 7.17 15.78 13.48
CA LEU A 347 6.95 16.82 14.50
C LEU A 347 6.77 16.23 15.89
N TRP A 348 5.97 15.16 16.02
CA TRP A 348 5.86 14.44 17.30
C TRP A 348 7.22 13.95 17.82
N ASN A 349 8.07 13.40 16.96
CA ASN A 349 9.43 13.02 17.35
C ASN A 349 10.25 14.21 17.83
N LYS A 350 10.18 15.34 17.13
CA LYS A 350 10.89 16.57 17.51
C LYS A 350 10.43 17.08 18.88
N GLU A 351 9.13 17.10 19.14
CA GLU A 351 8.58 17.53 20.43
C GLU A 351 9.04 16.60 21.57
N VAL A 352 9.08 15.28 21.35
CA VAL A 352 9.61 14.34 22.35
C VAL A 352 11.10 14.58 22.62
N GLU A 353 11.91 14.84 21.59
CA GLU A 353 13.33 15.17 21.74
C GLU A 353 13.58 16.48 22.50
N GLU A 354 12.81 17.52 22.18
CA GLU A 354 12.88 18.83 22.85
C GLU A 354 12.47 18.72 24.33
N ASN A 355 11.38 18.00 24.63
CA ASN A 355 10.94 17.75 25.99
C ASN A 355 11.96 16.94 26.79
N LEU A 356 12.63 15.96 26.18
CA LEU A 356 13.72 15.23 26.84
C LEU A 356 14.86 16.18 27.18
N THR A 357 15.27 17.03 26.24
CA THR A 357 16.39 17.97 26.41
C THR A 357 16.09 18.98 27.53
N SER A 358 14.88 19.57 27.55
CA SER A 358 14.44 20.47 28.63
C SER A 358 14.49 19.80 30.01
N ASN A 359 14.07 18.53 30.10
CA ASN A 359 14.12 17.77 31.36
C ASN A 359 15.56 17.48 31.83
N PHE A 360 16.53 17.38 30.91
CA PHE A 360 17.95 17.23 31.27
C PHE A 360 18.56 18.57 31.73
N GLU A 361 18.25 19.67 31.05
CA GLU A 361 18.71 21.02 31.44
C GLU A 361 18.14 21.42 32.83
N GLU A 362 16.87 21.11 33.11
CA GLU A 362 16.29 21.31 34.45
C GLU A 362 16.97 20.46 35.53
N ARG A 363 17.47 19.27 35.20
CA ARG A 363 18.17 18.40 36.15
C ARG A 363 19.63 18.82 36.39
N GLU A 364 20.30 19.41 35.42
CA GLU A 364 21.64 20.00 35.61
C GLU A 364 21.61 21.29 36.45
N LEU A 365 20.47 22.00 36.48
CA LEU A 365 20.23 23.14 37.38
C LEU A 365 19.99 22.76 38.85
N ILE A 366 19.94 21.45 39.19
CA ILE A 366 19.80 20.92 40.56
C ILE A 366 21.14 20.33 41.06
N ILE A 367 22.26 20.95 40.72
CA ILE A 367 23.56 20.63 41.33
C ILE A 367 24.11 21.90 42.01
N LEU A 368 24.03 21.89 43.35
CA LEU A 368 24.68 22.82 44.28
C LEU A 368 26.20 22.70 44.26
#